data_AF-A0A8S3H7K1-F1
#
_entry.id   AF-A0A8S3H7K1-F1
#
_cell.length_a   1.000
_cell.length_b   1.000
_cell.length_c   1.000
_cell.angle_alpha   90.00
_cell.angle_beta   90.00
_cell.angle_gamma   90.00
#
_symmetry.space_group_name_H-M   'P 1'
#
loop_
_entity.id
_entity.type
_entity.pdbx_description
1 polymer ?
#
loop_
_entity_poly.entity_id
_entity_poly.type
_entity_poly.pdbx_seq_one_letter_code
_entity_poly.pdbx_strand_id
1 'polypeptide(L)'
;MFQQSKDELALILYGTDETNNDLADENNYQNINVAFSLSPANWHLFEEIQKIKPGNAPADLVDAIVVAADHLRRETEGKRGFVAKRVLLFTNAATPFNDHSLKIILESLQRQDIIVDAIGPTWGQQDDDNQHDENDRPDSPMHTSEHADNHEDTANNHPTTNGHHLNSPKKPLTQQQQTGIRIINDIVNTTEGSLFTFREALTILSVHQSKTVRPTPTKYIMQLADLKLHICTYIQV
;
A
#
# COMPACT_ATOMS: atom_id res chain seq x y z
N MET A 1 -17.61 4.23 -7.23
CA MET A 1 -19.04 4.65 -7.28
C MET A 1 -19.57 4.80 -8.71
N PHE A 2 -18.74 5.10 -9.72
CA PHE A 2 -19.13 5.25 -11.14
C PHE A 2 -19.04 3.98 -12.02
N GLN A 3 -18.69 2.84 -11.42
CA GLN A 3 -18.92 1.50 -11.97
C GLN A 3 -19.76 0.80 -10.91
N GLN A 4 -20.88 0.16 -11.28
CA GLN A 4 -21.72 -0.64 -10.38
C GLN A 4 -20.97 -1.90 -9.91
N SER A 5 -19.83 -1.71 -9.24
CA SER A 5 -19.05 -2.78 -8.62
C SER A 5 -19.90 -3.34 -7.47
N LYS A 6 -19.97 -4.67 -7.38
CA LYS A 6 -20.56 -5.37 -6.22
C LYS A 6 -19.57 -5.51 -5.07
N ASP A 7 -18.47 -4.77 -5.14
CA ASP A 7 -17.40 -4.82 -4.16
C ASP A 7 -17.83 -4.01 -2.94
N GLU A 8 -17.59 -4.59 -1.78
CA GLU A 8 -17.69 -3.89 -0.50
C GLU A 8 -16.30 -3.42 -0.09
N LEU A 9 -16.22 -2.22 0.47
CA LEU A 9 -14.99 -1.59 0.92
C LEU A 9 -15.10 -1.31 2.41
N ALA A 10 -13.97 -1.43 3.11
CA ALA A 10 -13.80 -0.95 4.47
C ALA A 10 -12.63 0.05 4.50
N LEU A 11 -12.69 1.03 5.39
CA LEU A 11 -11.59 1.96 5.67
C LEU A 11 -11.14 1.73 7.11
N ILE A 12 -9.88 1.35 7.27
CA ILE A 12 -9.24 1.14 8.56
C ILE A 12 -8.01 2.04 8.60
N LEU A 13 -7.92 2.84 9.66
CA LEU A 13 -6.84 3.79 9.90
C LEU A 13 -6.03 3.28 11.09
N TYR A 14 -4.71 3.33 10.99
CA TYR A 14 -3.81 3.02 12.09
C TYR A 14 -2.90 4.23 12.36
N GLY A 15 -2.51 4.41 13.61
CA GLY A 15 -1.81 5.60 14.10
C GLY A 15 -2.75 6.77 14.44
N THR A 16 -4.04 6.47 14.68
CA THR A 16 -5.04 7.47 15.07
C THR A 16 -5.02 7.73 16.57
N ASP A 17 -5.39 8.94 16.98
CA ASP A 17 -5.52 9.27 18.41
C ASP A 17 -6.65 8.46 19.08
N GLU A 18 -7.65 8.07 18.30
CA GLU A 18 -8.77 7.23 18.73
C GLU A 18 -8.50 5.75 18.44
N THR A 19 -9.02 4.87 19.29
CA THR A 19 -9.08 3.42 19.08
C THR A 19 -10.54 3.01 18.92
N ASN A 20 -10.89 2.41 17.78
CA ASN A 20 -12.23 1.90 17.53
C ASN A 20 -12.14 0.69 16.59
N ASN A 21 -11.90 -0.47 17.19
CA ASN A 21 -11.91 -1.76 16.52
C ASN A 21 -12.32 -2.84 17.53
N ASP A 22 -12.86 -3.94 17.04
CA ASP A 22 -13.43 -5.00 17.90
C ASP A 22 -12.40 -5.85 18.66
N LEU A 23 -11.12 -5.77 18.27
CA LEU A 23 -10.05 -6.52 18.93
C LEU A 23 -9.38 -5.72 20.05
N ALA A 24 -9.62 -4.41 20.11
CA ALA A 24 -9.00 -3.53 21.09
C ALA A 24 -9.37 -3.92 22.52
N ASP A 25 -8.35 -4.03 23.36
CA ASP A 25 -8.47 -4.13 24.82
C ASP A 25 -7.70 -2.98 25.49
N GLU A 26 -7.29 -3.11 26.75
CA GLU A 26 -6.54 -2.04 27.44
C GLU A 26 -5.13 -1.82 26.87
N ASN A 27 -4.53 -2.80 26.20
CA ASN A 27 -3.12 -2.78 25.80
C ASN A 27 -2.87 -3.16 24.33
N ASN A 28 -3.76 -3.93 23.72
CA ASN A 28 -3.58 -4.49 22.38
C ASN A 28 -4.46 -3.76 21.35
N TYR A 29 -4.02 -3.77 20.09
CA TYR A 29 -4.75 -3.20 18.95
C TYR A 29 -5.17 -1.73 19.16
N GLN A 30 -4.34 -0.96 19.88
CA GLN A 30 -4.57 0.46 20.14
C GLN A 30 -4.28 1.30 18.89
N ASN A 31 -4.88 2.49 18.86
CA ASN A 31 -4.65 3.51 17.83
C ASN A 31 -4.99 3.01 16.42
N ILE A 32 -5.94 2.08 16.35
CA ILE A 32 -6.52 1.53 15.12
C ILE A 32 -8.03 1.79 15.14
N ASN A 33 -8.53 2.45 14.09
CA ASN A 33 -9.92 2.85 13.94
C ASN A 33 -10.51 2.31 12.63
N VAL A 34 -11.60 1.55 12.73
CA VAL A 34 -12.45 1.16 11.60
C VAL A 34 -13.37 2.33 11.26
N ALA A 35 -12.86 3.29 10.49
CA ALA A 35 -13.56 4.51 10.10
C ALA A 35 -14.76 4.26 9.16
N PHE A 36 -14.70 3.20 8.36
CA PHE A 36 -15.82 2.77 7.50
C PHE A 36 -15.91 1.24 7.48
N SER A 37 -17.04 0.71 7.93
CA SER A 37 -17.29 -0.74 7.94
C SER A 37 -17.54 -1.30 6.54
N LEU A 38 -17.31 -2.61 6.36
CA LEU A 38 -17.35 -3.26 5.06
C LEU A 38 -18.76 -3.10 4.44
N SER A 39 -18.85 -2.26 3.41
CA SER A 39 -20.12 -1.99 2.74
C SER A 39 -19.89 -1.44 1.32
N PRO A 40 -20.92 -1.43 0.46
CA PRO A 40 -20.78 -0.85 -0.87
C PRO A 40 -20.29 0.60 -0.81
N ALA A 41 -19.35 0.94 -1.70
CA ALA A 41 -18.79 2.29 -1.78
C ALA A 41 -19.90 3.35 -1.94
N ASN A 42 -20.01 4.24 -0.96
CA ASN A 42 -21.03 5.28 -0.90
C ASN A 42 -20.39 6.64 -0.59
N TRP A 43 -21.21 7.70 -0.55
CA TRP A 43 -20.74 9.06 -0.27
C TRP A 43 -20.06 9.19 1.10
N HIS A 44 -20.53 8.45 2.11
CA HIS A 44 -19.95 8.47 3.45
C HIS A 44 -18.48 8.02 3.45
N LEU A 45 -18.12 6.99 2.67
CA LEU A 45 -16.70 6.62 2.48
C LEU A 45 -15.84 7.78 1.97
N PHE A 46 -16.36 8.56 1.00
CA PHE A 46 -15.62 9.72 0.48
C PHE A 46 -15.46 10.82 1.53
N GLU A 47 -16.49 11.08 2.32
CA GLU A 47 -16.43 12.04 3.44
C GLU A 47 -15.40 11.61 4.48
N GLU A 48 -15.37 10.33 4.85
CA GLU A 48 -14.37 9.81 5.79
C GLU A 48 -12.96 9.97 5.22
N ILE A 49 -12.72 9.63 3.95
CA ILE A 49 -11.42 9.82 3.29
C ILE A 49 -10.99 11.30 3.31
N GLN A 50 -11.90 12.24 3.05
CA GLN A 50 -11.58 13.68 3.06
C GLN A 50 -11.26 14.23 4.46
N LYS A 51 -11.79 13.61 5.51
CA LYS A 51 -11.53 14.00 6.91
C LYS A 51 -10.22 13.44 7.45
N ILE A 52 -9.61 12.46 6.79
CA ILE A 52 -8.36 11.84 7.25
C ILE A 52 -7.30 12.93 7.43
N LYS A 53 -6.72 12.98 8.63
CA LYS A 53 -5.55 13.79 8.97
C LYS A 53 -4.45 12.86 9.49
N PRO A 54 -3.17 13.22 9.32
CA PRO A 54 -2.10 12.48 9.96
C PRO A 54 -2.31 12.45 11.48
N GLY A 55 -2.36 11.25 12.06
CA GLY A 55 -2.30 11.08 13.51
C GLY A 55 -0.85 11.06 14.01
N ASN A 56 -0.68 11.17 15.33
CA ASN A 56 0.64 11.15 15.98
C ASN A 56 0.81 9.97 16.95
N ALA A 57 -0.21 9.13 17.09
CA ALA A 57 -0.15 8.00 18.00
C ALA A 57 0.66 6.83 17.38
N PRO A 58 1.48 6.13 18.18
CA PRO A 58 2.13 4.92 17.72
C PRO A 58 1.08 3.82 17.52
N ALA A 59 1.16 3.10 16.41
CA ALA A 59 0.35 1.92 16.16
C ALA A 59 1.21 0.84 15.50
N ASP A 60 0.91 -0.40 15.84
CA ASP A 60 1.58 -1.57 15.29
C ASP A 60 1.00 -1.92 13.91
N LEU A 61 1.88 -2.03 12.91
CA LEU A 61 1.52 -2.37 11.54
C LEU A 61 0.85 -3.76 11.45
N VAL A 62 1.40 -4.73 12.18
CA VAL A 62 0.94 -6.11 12.18
C VAL A 62 -0.43 -6.19 12.86
N ASP A 63 -0.64 -5.46 13.94
CA ASP A 63 -1.96 -5.34 14.59
C ASP A 63 -3.00 -4.75 13.64
N ALA A 64 -2.65 -3.72 12.86
CA ALA A 64 -3.56 -3.13 11.89
C ALA A 64 -3.99 -4.14 10.81
N ILE A 65 -3.08 -5.02 10.36
CA ILE A 65 -3.38 -6.10 9.42
C ILE A 65 -4.28 -7.16 10.07
N VAL A 66 -4.04 -7.50 11.34
CA VAL A 66 -4.88 -8.44 12.09
C VAL A 66 -6.30 -7.90 12.26
N VAL A 67 -6.44 -6.63 12.63
CA VAL A 67 -7.75 -5.95 12.69
C VAL A 67 -8.44 -5.97 11.34
N ALA A 68 -7.72 -5.69 10.24
CA ALA A 68 -8.29 -5.75 8.90
C ALA A 68 -8.74 -7.16 8.50
N ALA A 69 -7.95 -8.18 8.82
CA ALA A 69 -8.28 -9.57 8.54
C ALA A 69 -9.48 -10.06 9.35
N ASP A 70 -9.55 -9.74 10.65
CA ASP A 70 -10.70 -10.09 11.48
C ASP A 70 -11.98 -9.37 11.03
N HIS A 71 -11.88 -8.07 10.71
CA HIS A 71 -13.00 -7.31 10.19
C HIS A 71 -13.53 -7.90 8.88
N LEU A 72 -12.64 -8.21 7.92
CA LEU A 72 -13.01 -8.89 6.67
C LEU A 72 -13.66 -10.25 6.95
N ARG A 73 -13.12 -11.04 7.86
CA ARG A 73 -13.67 -12.36 8.22
C ARG A 73 -15.08 -12.24 8.76
N ARG A 74 -15.28 -11.42 9.80
CA ARG A 74 -16.58 -11.19 10.45
C ARG A 74 -17.62 -10.66 9.49
N GLU A 75 -17.27 -9.62 8.73
CA GLU A 75 -18.21 -8.96 7.82
C GLU A 75 -18.54 -9.80 6.59
N THR A 76 -17.73 -10.81 6.26
CA THR A 76 -18.03 -11.75 5.15
C THR A 76 -18.58 -13.09 5.63
N GLU A 77 -18.63 -13.33 6.94
CA GLU A 77 -19.14 -14.58 7.52
C GLU A 77 -20.62 -14.77 7.18
N GLY A 78 -20.97 -15.94 6.65
CA GLY A 78 -22.33 -16.26 6.21
C GLY A 78 -22.80 -15.57 4.92
N LYS A 79 -22.07 -14.56 4.40
CA LYS A 79 -22.36 -13.94 3.10
C LYS A 79 -21.78 -14.78 1.95
N ARG A 80 -22.48 -14.81 0.81
CA ARG A 80 -22.04 -15.51 -0.41
C ARG A 80 -21.72 -14.52 -1.52
N GLY A 81 -20.85 -14.91 -2.45
CA GLY A 81 -20.55 -14.13 -3.66
C GLY A 81 -19.27 -13.29 -3.59
N PHE A 82 -18.57 -13.27 -2.45
CA PHE A 82 -17.20 -12.77 -2.39
C PHE A 82 -16.27 -13.78 -3.06
N VAL A 83 -15.62 -13.35 -4.14
CA VAL A 83 -14.68 -14.18 -4.91
C VAL A 83 -13.24 -13.99 -4.49
N ALA A 84 -12.94 -12.92 -3.74
CA ALA A 84 -11.63 -12.59 -3.22
C ALA A 84 -11.77 -11.70 -1.98
N LYS A 85 -10.84 -11.85 -1.03
CA LYS A 85 -10.65 -10.95 0.11
C LYS A 85 -9.29 -10.30 -0.06
N ARG A 86 -9.23 -8.97 0.04
CA ARG A 86 -8.01 -8.21 -0.23
C ARG A 86 -7.86 -7.07 0.76
N VAL A 87 -6.66 -6.93 1.30
CA VAL A 87 -6.23 -5.77 2.11
C VAL A 87 -5.27 -4.96 1.26
N LEU A 88 -5.54 -3.67 1.12
CA LEU A 88 -4.64 -2.72 0.47
C LEU A 88 -4.00 -1.84 1.53
N LEU A 89 -2.75 -2.13 1.87
CA LEU A 89 -2.00 -1.46 2.92
C LEU A 89 -1.28 -0.23 2.38
N PHE A 90 -1.55 0.94 2.94
CA PHE A 90 -0.80 2.17 2.67
C PHE A 90 0.14 2.45 3.85
N THR A 91 1.45 2.44 3.61
CA THR A 91 2.43 2.58 4.69
C THR A 91 3.76 3.17 4.23
N ASN A 92 4.45 3.87 5.13
CA ASN A 92 5.84 4.31 4.94
C ASN A 92 6.86 3.32 5.56
N ALA A 93 6.38 2.18 6.08
CA ALA A 93 7.13 1.14 6.76
C ALA A 93 7.93 1.62 7.99
N ALA A 94 7.68 2.83 8.51
CA ALA A 94 8.48 3.44 9.56
C ALA A 94 7.94 3.19 10.97
N THR A 95 6.75 2.59 11.12
CA THR A 95 6.16 2.31 12.42
C THR A 95 6.80 1.07 13.07
N PRO A 96 7.00 1.08 14.40
CA PRO A 96 7.37 -0.12 15.14
C PRO A 96 6.28 -1.18 15.02
N PHE A 97 6.68 -2.44 15.17
CA PHE A 97 5.77 -3.57 15.21
C PHE A 97 6.36 -4.67 16.10
N ASN A 98 5.51 -5.60 16.52
CA ASN A 98 5.85 -6.79 17.25
C ASN A 98 5.90 -7.99 16.29
N ASP A 99 7.05 -8.67 16.22
CA ASP A 99 7.27 -9.80 15.32
C ASP A 99 6.89 -11.16 15.93
N HIS A 100 6.60 -11.22 17.24
CA HIS A 100 6.46 -12.48 17.97
C HIS A 100 5.36 -13.39 17.41
N SER A 101 4.29 -12.79 16.87
CA SER A 101 3.12 -13.51 16.34
C SER A 101 3.06 -13.53 14.82
N LEU A 102 4.08 -12.98 14.11
CA LEU A 102 4.03 -12.78 12.66
C LEU A 102 3.75 -14.08 11.91
N LYS A 103 4.43 -15.18 12.26
CA LYS A 103 4.24 -16.47 11.58
C LYS A 103 2.80 -17.00 11.68
N ILE A 104 2.19 -16.88 12.86
CA ILE A 104 0.82 -17.33 13.10
C ILE A 104 -0.16 -16.47 12.28
N ILE A 105 0.10 -15.17 12.18
CA ILE A 105 -0.70 -14.23 11.42
C ILE A 105 -0.60 -14.53 9.92
N LEU A 106 0.61 -14.77 9.41
CA LEU A 106 0.84 -15.19 8.02
C LEU A 106 0.06 -16.47 7.67
N GLU A 107 0.16 -17.51 8.50
CA GLU A 107 -0.60 -18.75 8.32
C GLU A 107 -2.12 -18.53 8.42
N SER A 108 -2.57 -17.58 9.23
CA SER A 108 -3.99 -17.20 9.32
C SER A 108 -4.47 -16.50 8.04
N LEU A 109 -3.71 -15.54 7.52
CA LEU A 109 -4.04 -14.81 6.28
C LEU A 109 -4.16 -15.76 5.09
N GLN A 110 -3.20 -16.69 4.94
CA GLN A 110 -3.25 -17.72 3.90
C GLN A 110 -4.46 -18.63 4.02
N ARG A 111 -4.75 -19.15 5.23
CA ARG A 111 -5.92 -20.03 5.45
C ARG A 111 -7.26 -19.35 5.18
N GLN A 112 -7.31 -18.02 5.25
CA GLN A 112 -8.51 -17.23 5.00
C GLN A 112 -8.60 -16.71 3.56
N ASP A 113 -7.66 -17.09 2.68
CA ASP A 113 -7.52 -16.60 1.31
C ASP A 113 -7.53 -15.06 1.22
N ILE A 114 -6.87 -14.40 2.17
CA ILE A 114 -6.72 -12.94 2.21
C ILE A 114 -5.41 -12.55 1.51
N ILE A 115 -5.54 -11.79 0.43
CA ILE A 115 -4.41 -11.22 -0.31
C ILE A 115 -4.05 -9.87 0.28
N VAL A 116 -2.78 -9.61 0.57
CA VAL A 116 -2.30 -8.30 1.04
C VAL A 116 -1.44 -7.65 -0.04
N ASP A 117 -1.90 -6.53 -0.57
CA ASP A 117 -1.08 -5.64 -1.40
C ASP A 117 -0.57 -4.49 -0.55
N ALA A 118 0.64 -3.99 -0.81
CA ALA A 118 1.17 -2.83 -0.11
C ALA A 118 1.57 -1.71 -1.08
N ILE A 119 1.22 -0.48 -0.70
CA ILE A 119 1.56 0.76 -1.38
C ILE A 119 2.39 1.62 -0.44
N GLY A 120 3.56 2.03 -0.90
CA GLY A 120 4.50 2.80 -0.08
C GLY A 120 5.39 3.73 -0.89
N PRO A 121 6.28 4.49 -0.23
CA PRO A 121 7.17 5.42 -0.90
C PRO A 121 8.28 4.71 -1.69
N THR A 122 8.81 3.61 -1.16
CA THR A 122 9.87 2.79 -1.76
C THR A 122 9.96 1.46 -1.01
N TRP A 123 10.50 0.43 -1.66
CA TRP A 123 10.66 -0.92 -1.11
C TRP A 123 12.12 -1.36 -0.98
N GLY A 124 13.06 -0.40 -0.97
CA GLY A 124 14.48 -0.68 -0.76
C GLY A 124 15.19 -1.35 -1.93
N GLN A 125 14.56 -1.42 -3.11
CA GLN A 125 15.27 -1.66 -4.36
C GLN A 125 16.15 -0.43 -4.63
N GLN A 126 17.46 -0.59 -4.42
CA GLN A 126 18.44 0.30 -5.03
C GLN A 126 18.35 0.07 -6.53
N ASP A 127 17.93 1.09 -7.26
CA ASP A 127 18.20 1.17 -8.69
C ASP A 127 19.74 1.14 -8.81
N ASP A 128 20.31 0.01 -9.23
CA ASP A 128 21.75 -0.21 -9.47
C ASP A 128 22.25 0.57 -10.72
N ASP A 129 21.67 1.75 -10.99
CA ASP A 129 21.94 2.56 -12.19
C ASP A 129 22.95 3.69 -11.96
N ASN A 130 23.75 3.63 -10.88
CA ASN A 130 24.82 4.59 -10.59
C ASN A 130 26.24 4.00 -10.70
N GLN A 131 26.45 3.03 -11.57
CA GLN A 131 27.78 2.83 -12.15
C GLN A 131 27.85 3.62 -13.45
N HIS A 132 28.33 4.86 -13.45
CA HIS A 132 29.11 5.45 -14.54
C HIS A 132 29.85 6.70 -14.02
N ASP A 133 31.17 6.62 -14.13
CA ASP A 133 32.15 7.71 -14.26
C ASP A 133 32.41 8.67 -13.10
N GLU A 134 33.19 8.20 -12.13
CA GLU A 134 34.19 9.07 -11.46
C GLU A 134 35.56 8.36 -11.44
N ASN A 135 36.26 8.40 -12.57
CA ASN A 135 37.72 8.24 -12.63
C ASN A 135 38.24 8.90 -13.91
N ASP A 136 38.23 10.23 -13.94
CA ASP A 136 39.21 11.01 -14.73
C ASP A 136 39.08 12.50 -14.41
N ARG A 137 39.78 12.95 -13.36
CA ARG A 137 40.32 14.32 -13.37
C ARG A 137 41.75 14.30 -12.81
N PRO A 138 42.74 14.72 -13.60
CA PRO A 138 44.14 14.70 -13.21
C PRO A 138 44.47 15.85 -12.24
N ASP A 139 45.45 15.57 -11.38
CA ASP A 139 46.07 16.43 -10.37
C ASP A 139 46.46 17.84 -10.85
N SER A 140 46.29 18.85 -9.98
CA SER A 140 47.30 19.85 -9.54
C SER A 140 46.65 21.13 -8.95
N PRO A 141 47.36 21.99 -8.17
CA PRO A 141 48.10 21.69 -6.95
C PRO A 141 47.75 22.66 -5.78
N MET A 142 48.28 22.33 -4.60
CA MET A 142 48.33 23.11 -3.36
C MET A 142 48.66 24.60 -3.55
N HIS A 143 47.88 25.50 -2.91
CA HIS A 143 48.39 26.80 -2.46
C HIS A 143 47.74 27.21 -1.13
N THR A 144 48.61 27.43 -0.15
CA THR A 144 48.35 27.97 1.19
C THR A 144 48.19 29.49 1.14
N SER A 145 47.26 30.04 1.92
CA SER A 145 47.54 31.04 2.98
C SER A 145 46.26 31.71 3.47
N GLU A 146 46.27 32.00 4.76
CA GLU A 146 45.30 32.69 5.60
C GLU A 146 44.94 34.11 5.09
N HIS A 147 43.72 34.58 5.38
CA HIS A 147 43.45 35.89 5.98
C HIS A 147 41.95 36.01 6.38
N ALA A 148 41.73 36.44 7.61
CA ALA A 148 40.42 36.78 8.19
C ALA A 148 39.89 38.11 7.64
N ASP A 149 38.56 38.29 7.62
CA ASP A 149 37.91 39.47 8.21
C ASP A 149 36.37 39.36 8.16
N ASN A 150 35.76 39.86 9.25
CA ASN A 150 34.32 39.89 9.53
C ASN A 150 33.60 41.00 8.74
N HIS A 151 32.34 40.79 8.35
CA HIS A 151 31.34 41.86 8.31
C HIS A 151 29.88 41.33 8.37
N GLU A 152 29.09 41.95 9.25
CA GLU A 152 27.66 41.74 9.52
C GLU A 152 26.72 42.32 8.43
N ASP A 153 25.51 41.74 8.40
CA ASP A 153 24.20 42.29 8.03
C ASP A 153 23.95 42.96 6.67
N THR A 154 23.13 42.30 5.84
CA THR A 154 21.83 42.88 5.43
C THR A 154 20.91 41.86 4.78
N ALA A 155 19.68 41.80 5.28
CA ALA A 155 18.56 41.11 4.68
C ALA A 155 18.23 41.68 3.30
N ASN A 156 18.15 40.81 2.29
CA ASN A 156 17.41 41.08 1.06
C ASN A 156 16.68 39.80 0.61
N ASN A 157 15.40 39.74 0.99
CA ASN A 157 14.43 38.83 0.42
C ASN A 157 14.11 39.26 -1.02
N HIS A 158 14.51 38.47 -2.00
CA HIS A 158 13.85 38.46 -3.31
C HIS A 158 13.70 37.00 -3.77
N PRO A 159 12.50 36.54 -4.20
CA PRO A 159 12.29 35.14 -4.51
C PRO A 159 12.86 34.85 -5.90
N THR A 160 13.86 33.99 -5.99
CA THR A 160 14.26 33.39 -7.26
C THR A 160 13.49 32.09 -7.44
N THR A 161 12.46 32.17 -8.27
CA THR A 161 11.92 31.04 -8.99
C THR A 161 13.04 30.43 -9.82
N ASN A 162 13.48 29.21 -9.52
CA ASN A 162 14.11 28.33 -10.49
C ASN A 162 14.03 26.90 -10.00
N GLY A 163 13.17 26.13 -10.67
CA GLY A 163 13.16 24.68 -10.56
C GLY A 163 14.46 24.13 -11.12
N HIS A 164 15.26 23.52 -10.26
CA HIS A 164 16.23 22.47 -10.56
C HIS A 164 16.63 21.82 -9.22
N HIS A 165 15.83 20.85 -8.77
CA HIS A 165 16.25 19.86 -7.77
C HIS A 165 15.98 18.47 -8.35
N LEU A 166 16.71 18.11 -9.41
CA LEU A 166 17.03 16.72 -9.67
C LEU A 166 18.39 16.47 -9.00
N ASN A 167 18.50 15.38 -8.24
CA ASN A 167 19.64 14.97 -7.41
C ASN A 167 19.76 15.61 -6.01
N SER A 168 18.66 15.69 -5.27
CA SER A 168 18.78 15.50 -3.82
C SER A 168 19.10 14.01 -3.56
N PRO A 169 20.16 13.66 -2.81
CA PRO A 169 20.45 12.27 -2.49
C PRO A 169 19.24 11.66 -1.77
N LYS A 170 18.74 10.52 -2.26
CA LYS A 170 17.67 9.77 -1.59
C LYS A 170 18.16 9.50 -0.16
N LYS A 171 17.51 10.10 0.84
CA LYS A 171 17.89 9.92 2.25
C LYS A 171 17.91 8.41 2.54
N PRO A 172 18.98 7.88 3.14
CA PRO A 172 19.06 6.44 3.41
C PRO A 172 17.89 6.01 4.29
N LEU A 173 17.33 4.84 3.99
CA LEU A 173 16.26 4.23 4.79
C LEU A 173 16.75 4.02 6.22
N THR A 174 15.92 4.39 7.19
CA THR A 174 16.21 4.12 8.60
C THR A 174 16.22 2.61 8.87
N GLN A 175 16.90 2.17 9.93
CA GLN A 175 16.90 0.75 10.32
C GLN A 175 15.48 0.23 10.55
N GLN A 176 14.61 1.04 11.18
CA GLN A 176 13.20 0.68 11.38
C GLN A 176 12.47 0.46 10.05
N GLN A 177 12.68 1.34 9.08
CA GLN A 177 12.09 1.18 7.74
C GLN A 177 12.60 -0.05 7.01
N GLN A 178 13.89 -0.39 7.14
CA GLN A 178 14.43 -1.60 6.54
C GLN A 178 13.77 -2.85 7.14
N THR A 179 13.60 -2.90 8.47
CA THR A 179 12.91 -4.02 9.13
C THR A 179 11.42 -4.06 8.75
N GLY A 180 10.73 -2.91 8.72
CA GLY A 180 9.34 -2.83 8.29
C GLY A 180 9.14 -3.29 6.84
N ILE A 181 10.02 -2.89 5.94
CA ILE A 181 10.00 -3.33 4.53
C ILE A 181 10.18 -4.84 4.43
N ARG A 182 11.09 -5.45 5.22
CA ARG A 182 11.28 -6.92 5.20
C ARG A 182 10.01 -7.65 5.61
N ILE A 183 9.34 -7.21 6.67
CA ILE A 183 8.10 -7.84 7.11
C ILE A 183 6.96 -7.63 6.12
N ILE A 184 6.84 -6.44 5.54
CA ILE A 184 5.85 -6.20 4.50
C ILE A 184 6.11 -7.12 3.30
N ASN A 185 7.37 -7.31 2.89
CA ASN A 185 7.73 -8.28 1.85
C ASN A 185 7.30 -9.70 2.24
N ASP A 186 7.58 -10.14 3.47
CA ASP A 186 7.18 -11.47 3.93
C ASP A 186 5.67 -11.65 3.88
N ILE A 187 4.89 -10.65 4.34
CA ILE A 187 3.42 -10.67 4.31
C ILE A 187 2.88 -10.72 2.89
N VAL A 188 3.38 -9.84 2.02
CA VAL A 188 2.92 -9.73 0.64
C VAL A 188 3.26 -11.00 -0.15
N ASN A 189 4.49 -11.52 -0.02
CA ASN A 189 4.90 -12.75 -0.70
C ASN A 189 4.11 -13.96 -0.20
N THR A 190 3.88 -14.06 1.11
CA THR A 190 3.15 -15.18 1.71
C THR A 190 1.68 -15.19 1.30
N THR A 191 1.09 -14.02 1.07
CA THR A 191 -0.32 -13.87 0.66
C THR A 191 -0.50 -13.72 -0.86
N GLU A 192 0.55 -13.98 -1.64
CA GLU A 192 0.56 -13.84 -3.11
C GLU A 192 0.09 -12.45 -3.61
N GLY A 193 0.36 -11.41 -2.83
CA GLY A 193 0.04 -10.03 -3.15
C GLY A 193 1.10 -9.32 -3.99
N SER A 194 0.99 -8.00 -4.10
CA SER A 194 1.90 -7.15 -4.87
C SER A 194 2.35 -5.91 -4.10
N LEU A 195 3.60 -5.51 -4.35
CA LEU A 195 4.17 -4.27 -3.86
C LEU A 195 4.11 -3.20 -4.94
N PHE A 196 3.67 -2.01 -4.56
CA PHE A 196 3.67 -0.86 -5.45
C PHE A 196 4.27 0.35 -4.74
N THR A 197 5.05 1.13 -5.45
CA THR A 197 5.32 2.51 -5.04
C THR A 197 4.07 3.36 -5.27
N PHE A 198 3.94 4.50 -4.57
CA PHE A 198 2.85 5.45 -4.86
C PHE A 198 2.79 5.85 -6.33
N ARG A 199 3.96 5.96 -7.00
CA ARG A 199 4.04 6.34 -8.42
C ARG A 199 3.49 5.25 -9.34
N GLU A 200 3.86 3.99 -9.08
CA GLU A 200 3.33 2.85 -9.83
C GLU A 200 1.83 2.70 -9.61
N ALA A 201 1.38 2.78 -8.35
CA ALA A 201 -0.03 2.70 -8.02
C ALA A 201 -0.84 3.80 -8.73
N LEU A 202 -0.40 5.05 -8.71
CA LEU A 202 -1.05 6.13 -9.44
C LEU A 202 -1.04 5.90 -10.96
N THR A 203 0.03 5.34 -11.50
CA THR A 203 0.14 5.04 -12.94
C THR A 203 -0.87 3.96 -13.32
N ILE A 204 -0.92 2.85 -12.58
CA ILE A 204 -1.88 1.75 -12.80
C ILE A 204 -3.32 2.26 -12.66
N LEU A 205 -3.60 3.04 -11.62
CA LEU A 205 -4.95 3.59 -11.37
C LEU A 205 -5.35 4.67 -12.38
N SER A 206 -4.39 5.36 -12.99
CA SER A 206 -4.65 6.36 -14.03
C SER A 206 -5.10 5.71 -15.34
N VAL A 207 -4.59 4.51 -15.63
CA VAL A 207 -5.04 3.68 -16.75
C VAL A 207 -6.35 3.04 -16.30
N HIS A 208 -7.48 3.62 -16.69
CA HIS A 208 -8.80 3.06 -16.43
C HIS A 208 -8.93 1.67 -17.07
N GLN A 209 -8.53 0.62 -16.35
CA GLN A 209 -8.88 -0.75 -16.70
C GLN A 209 -10.22 -1.08 -16.03
N SER A 210 -11.25 -1.18 -16.87
CA SER A 210 -12.49 -1.83 -16.46
C SER A 210 -12.12 -3.25 -16.01
N LYS A 211 -12.49 -3.61 -14.77
CA LYS A 211 -12.21 -4.95 -14.22
C LYS A 211 -12.57 -6.02 -15.24
N THR A 212 -11.72 -7.04 -15.37
CA THR A 212 -12.03 -8.22 -16.18
C THR A 212 -13.20 -8.95 -15.54
N VAL A 213 -14.42 -8.67 -16.01
CA VAL A 213 -15.61 -9.43 -15.63
C VAL A 213 -15.43 -10.83 -16.20
N ARG A 214 -15.44 -11.86 -15.33
CA ARG A 214 -15.44 -13.25 -15.81
C ARG A 214 -16.63 -13.41 -16.78
N PRO A 215 -16.41 -13.78 -18.05
CA PRO A 215 -17.50 -13.89 -19.01
C PRO A 215 -18.49 -14.95 -18.50
N THR A 216 -19.78 -14.62 -18.54
CA THR A 216 -20.83 -15.55 -18.11
C THR A 216 -20.92 -16.70 -19.12
N PRO A 217 -20.77 -17.98 -18.70
CA PRO A 217 -20.89 -19.10 -19.62
C PRO A 217 -22.33 -19.26 -20.07
N THR A 218 -22.55 -19.31 -21.39
CA THR A 218 -23.84 -19.66 -21.96
C THR A 218 -23.86 -21.14 -22.29
N LYS A 219 -24.80 -21.87 -21.70
CA LYS A 219 -24.96 -23.31 -21.92
C LYS A 219 -25.91 -23.54 -23.09
N TYR A 220 -25.48 -24.34 -24.07
CA TYR A 220 -26.31 -24.80 -25.18
C TYR A 220 -26.29 -26.33 -25.25
N ILE A 221 -27.35 -26.90 -25.81
CA ILE A 221 -27.36 -28.29 -26.25
C ILE A 221 -27.39 -28.25 -27.77
N MET A 222 -26.26 -28.57 -28.39
CA MET A 222 -26.17 -28.73 -29.83
C MET A 222 -26.63 -30.14 -30.18
N GLN A 223 -27.72 -30.25 -30.93
CA GLN A 223 -28.24 -31.53 -31.39
C GLN A 223 -27.94 -31.72 -32.89
N LEU A 224 -27.23 -32.81 -33.20
CA LEU A 224 -26.91 -33.27 -34.55
C LEU A 224 -27.60 -34.61 -34.76
N ALA A 225 -28.78 -34.59 -35.39
CA ALA A 225 -29.67 -35.74 -35.49
C ALA A 225 -29.95 -36.35 -34.09
N ASP A 226 -29.43 -37.55 -33.84
CA ASP A 226 -29.66 -38.31 -32.61
C ASP A 226 -28.62 -38.00 -31.52
N LEU A 227 -27.54 -37.29 -31.89
CA LEU A 227 -26.45 -36.93 -31.00
C LEU A 227 -26.74 -35.59 -30.32
N LYS A 228 -26.71 -35.56 -28.99
CA LYS A 228 -26.80 -34.33 -28.19
C LYS A 228 -25.45 -34.03 -27.55
N LEU A 229 -24.92 -32.85 -27.83
CA LEU A 229 -23.68 -32.31 -27.27
C LEU A 229 -24.01 -31.13 -26.35
N HIS A 230 -23.65 -31.27 -25.07
CA HIS A 230 -23.72 -30.17 -24.13
C HIS A 230 -22.48 -29.29 -24.31
N ILE A 231 -22.68 -28.04 -24.72
CA ILE A 231 -21.60 -27.07 -24.94
C ILE A 231 -21.75 -25.87 -24.02
N CYS A 232 -20.63 -25.35 -23.55
CA CYS A 232 -20.55 -24.08 -22.82
C CYS A 232 -19.75 -23.12 -23.69
N THR A 233 -20.32 -21.98 -24.04
CA THR A 233 -19.64 -20.93 -24.80
C THR A 233 -19.39 -19.71 -23.92
N TYR A 234 -18.32 -18.98 -24.23
CA TYR A 234 -17.98 -17.72 -23.58
C TYR A 234 -17.91 -16.64 -24.65
N ILE A 235 -18.40 -15.45 -24.33
CA ILE A 235 -18.21 -14.28 -25.19
C ILE A 235 -16.77 -13.82 -24.99
N GLN A 236 -15.97 -13.90 -26.06
CA GLN A 236 -14.64 -13.30 -26.11
C GLN A 236 -14.83 -11.81 -26.47
N VAL A 237 -14.45 -10.92 -25.55
CA VAL A 237 -14.46 -9.47 -25.74
C VAL A 237 -13.04 -8.99 -25.98
#